data_AF-A0A7X9FV82-F1
#
_entry.id   AF-A0A7X9FV82-F1
#
_cell.length_a   1.000
_cell.length_b   1.000
_cell.length_c   1.000
_cell.angle_alpha   90.00
_cell.angle_beta   90.00
_cell.angle_gamma   90.00
#
_symmetry.space_group_name_H-M   'P 1'
#
loop_
_entity.id
_entity.type
_entity.pdbx_description
1 polymer ?
#
loop_
_entity_poly.entity_id
_entity_poly.type
_entity_poly.pdbx_seq_one_letter_code
_entity_poly.pdbx_strand_id
1 'polypeptide(L)'
;MKNRSKLIWALALLPWLVAGAIFCSAGRSVDHKINSKLVNEESQMGEEELFRNEENIIASASNQFAFDLYLNLKDSEGNIFFSPFSLSTAMAMTYEGAAGQTAQEIKQVFHYPQSLEVMREEFAGIINLINKKDKQYELHTANALWAQKGYPL
;
A
#
# COMPACT_ATOMS: atom_id res chain seq x y z
N MET A 1 -64.54 1.91 -13.58
CA MET A 1 -64.71 0.45 -13.86
C MET A 1 -63.35 -0.20 -13.61
N LYS A 2 -63.01 -0.67 -12.40
CA LYS A 2 -63.43 -1.89 -11.68
C LYS A 2 -62.96 -3.21 -12.32
N ASN A 3 -61.71 -3.61 -12.03
CA ASN A 3 -61.26 -4.94 -11.53
C ASN A 3 -59.71 -4.99 -11.63
N ARG A 4 -58.90 -5.05 -10.56
CA ARG A 4 -58.77 -5.96 -9.40
C ARG A 4 -58.16 -7.34 -9.72
N SER A 5 -57.10 -7.63 -8.96
CA SER A 5 -56.46 -8.93 -8.67
C SER A 5 -55.47 -9.41 -9.74
N LYS A 6 -54.20 -9.72 -9.45
CA LYS A 6 -53.49 -10.11 -8.23
C LYS A 6 -52.01 -9.63 -8.40
N LEU A 7 -51.35 -8.98 -7.44
CA LEU A 7 -50.72 -9.59 -6.25
C LEU A 7 -50.03 -10.90 -6.67
N ILE A 8 -48.72 -10.99 -6.84
CA ILE A 8 -47.61 -10.98 -5.87
C ILE A 8 -46.37 -11.03 -6.81
N TRP A 9 -45.40 -10.12 -6.83
CA TRP A 9 -44.21 -10.06 -5.96
C TRP A 9 -43.51 -8.72 -6.24
N ALA A 10 -43.81 -7.70 -5.43
CA ALA A 10 -43.00 -6.50 -5.28
C ALA A 10 -42.08 -6.65 -4.07
N LEU A 11 -41.03 -5.81 -4.00
CA LEU A 11 -39.98 -5.62 -2.97
C LEU A 11 -38.63 -6.14 -3.48
N ALA A 12 -37.77 -5.36 -4.13
CA ALA A 12 -37.35 -3.96 -3.92
C ALA A 12 -36.83 -3.68 -2.49
N LEU A 13 -35.49 -3.69 -2.41
CA LEU A 13 -34.60 -2.76 -1.70
C LEU A 13 -34.42 -2.83 -0.16
N LEU A 14 -33.16 -3.14 0.21
CA LEU A 14 -32.29 -2.46 1.21
C LEU A 14 -32.55 -2.77 2.72
N PRO A 15 -31.60 -2.48 3.65
CA PRO A 15 -30.62 -3.43 4.19
C PRO A 15 -30.54 -3.42 5.75
N TRP A 16 -29.72 -4.32 6.32
CA TRP A 16 -29.04 -4.33 7.64
C TRP A 16 -29.73 -3.90 8.97
N LEU A 17 -29.44 -4.74 9.99
CA LEU A 17 -29.47 -4.53 11.44
C LEU A 17 -30.83 -4.38 12.15
N VAL A 18 -31.29 -5.45 12.81
CA VAL A 18 -31.67 -5.39 14.23
C VAL A 18 -31.33 -6.72 14.91
N ALA A 19 -30.37 -6.62 15.83
CA ALA A 19 -30.23 -7.29 17.13
C ALA A 19 -30.85 -8.69 17.35
N GLY A 20 -29.97 -9.58 17.81
CA GLY A 20 -30.30 -10.87 18.39
C GLY A 20 -31.39 -10.78 19.46
N ALA A 21 -32.36 -11.67 19.31
CA ALA A 21 -33.31 -12.03 20.34
C ALA A 21 -33.41 -13.56 20.38
N ILE A 22 -32.71 -14.14 21.35
CA ILE A 22 -33.19 -15.16 22.27
C ILE A 22 -34.09 -16.24 21.65
N PHE A 23 -33.50 -17.39 21.33
CA PHE A 23 -34.19 -18.68 21.25
C PHE A 23 -33.57 -19.59 22.33
N CYS A 24 -34.22 -19.73 23.48
CA CYS A 24 -35.18 -20.79 23.82
C CYS A 24 -34.53 -22.13 24.21
N SER A 25 -34.42 -22.29 25.52
CA SER A 25 -34.66 -23.50 26.33
C SER A 25 -33.64 -24.65 26.39
N ALA A 26 -33.50 -25.09 27.64
CA ALA A 26 -33.12 -26.41 28.13
C ALA A 26 -31.65 -26.82 27.96
N GLY A 27 -30.89 -26.54 29.01
CA GLY A 27 -29.55 -27.08 29.20
C GLY A 27 -29.52 -28.61 29.22
N ARG A 28 -28.54 -29.16 28.52
CA ARG A 28 -27.84 -30.39 28.89
C ARG A 28 -26.35 -30.12 28.75
N SER A 29 -25.64 -30.30 29.85
CA SER A 29 -24.18 -30.29 29.87
C SER A 29 -23.66 -31.42 28.98
N VAL A 30 -22.85 -31.06 27.98
CA VAL A 30 -21.98 -31.98 27.25
C VAL A 30 -20.62 -31.32 27.21
N ASP A 31 -19.72 -31.80 28.07
CA ASP A 31 -18.31 -31.38 28.08
C ASP A 31 -17.63 -31.89 26.80
N HIS A 32 -17.66 -31.08 25.75
CA HIS A 32 -16.77 -31.27 24.61
C HIS A 32 -15.55 -30.38 24.82
N LYS A 33 -14.40 -30.98 25.16
CA LYS A 33 -13.10 -30.31 25.08
C LYS A 33 -12.92 -29.81 23.65
N ILE A 34 -13.18 -28.53 23.41
CA ILE A 34 -12.71 -27.86 22.20
C ILE A 34 -11.19 -27.81 22.34
N ASN A 35 -10.50 -28.50 21.43
CA ASN A 35 -9.05 -28.51 21.40
C ASN A 35 -8.58 -27.12 20.98
N SER A 36 -8.20 -26.29 21.95
CA SER A 36 -7.78 -24.90 21.78
C SER A 36 -6.59 -24.72 20.85
N LYS A 37 -5.90 -25.80 20.46
CA LYS A 37 -4.87 -25.76 19.42
C LYS A 37 -5.42 -25.51 18.01
N LEU A 38 -6.56 -26.08 17.64
CA LEU A 38 -7.13 -25.90 16.30
C LEU A 38 -7.73 -24.50 16.12
N VAL A 39 -8.28 -23.93 17.18
CA VAL A 39 -8.80 -22.54 17.20
C VAL A 39 -7.66 -21.50 17.15
N ASN A 40 -6.46 -21.87 17.61
CA ASN A 40 -5.31 -20.98 17.63
C ASN A 40 -4.48 -20.99 16.33
N GLU A 41 -4.57 -22.03 15.51
CA GLU A 41 -3.82 -22.11 14.24
C GLU A 41 -4.55 -21.39 13.08
N GLU A 42 -5.88 -21.41 13.04
CA GLU A 42 -6.66 -20.64 12.05
C GLU A 42 -6.68 -19.14 12.34
N SER A 43 -6.60 -18.74 13.61
CA SER A 43 -6.60 -17.33 14.00
C SER A 43 -5.28 -16.60 13.73
N GLN A 44 -4.17 -17.33 13.57
CA GLN A 44 -2.88 -16.72 13.20
C GLN A 44 -2.68 -16.52 11.69
N MET A 45 -3.47 -17.17 10.82
CA MET A 45 -3.44 -16.90 9.38
C MET A 45 -4.40 -15.79 8.93
N GLY A 46 -5.33 -15.37 9.79
CA GLY A 46 -6.37 -14.40 9.44
C GLY A 46 -6.01 -12.93 9.69
N GLU A 47 -5.07 -12.64 10.57
CA GLU A 47 -4.67 -11.25 10.90
C GLU A 47 -3.57 -10.71 9.97
N GLU A 48 -2.69 -11.56 9.41
CA GLU A 48 -1.65 -11.12 8.48
C GLU A 48 -2.19 -10.73 7.08
N GLU A 49 -3.31 -11.31 6.62
CA GLU A 49 -3.87 -10.96 5.30
C GLU A 49 -4.73 -9.68 5.31
N LEU A 50 -5.23 -9.22 6.46
CA LEU A 50 -6.09 -8.03 6.53
C LEU A 50 -5.30 -6.71 6.42
N PHE A 51 -4.00 -6.73 6.69
CA PHE A 51 -3.09 -5.59 6.53
C PHE A 51 -2.35 -5.57 5.18
N ARG A 52 -2.67 -6.47 4.24
CA ARG A 52 -2.06 -6.49 2.88
C ARG A 52 -2.54 -5.33 1.97
N ASN A 53 -3.34 -4.42 2.50
CA ASN A 53 -3.93 -3.29 1.77
C ASN A 53 -3.43 -1.92 2.26
N GLU A 54 -2.32 -1.86 3.01
CA GLU A 54 -1.59 -0.59 3.11
C GLU A 54 -0.82 -0.39 1.81
N GLU A 55 -1.39 0.45 0.93
CA GLU A 55 -0.74 0.87 -0.30
C GLU A 55 0.59 1.52 0.06
N ASN A 56 1.70 0.97 -0.44
CA ASN A 56 3.02 1.54 -0.20
C ASN A 56 3.07 2.96 -0.78
N ILE A 57 3.13 3.96 0.08
CA ILE A 57 3.01 5.37 -0.32
C ILE A 57 4.13 5.80 -1.27
N ILE A 58 5.32 5.20 -1.18
CA ILE A 58 6.45 5.49 -2.06
C ILE A 58 6.24 4.84 -3.43
N ALA A 59 5.63 3.65 -3.48
CA ALA A 59 5.24 3.04 -4.74
C ALA A 59 4.20 3.90 -5.48
N SER A 60 3.19 4.42 -4.78
CA SER A 60 2.19 5.32 -5.36
C SER A 60 2.81 6.64 -5.82
N ALA A 61 3.65 7.26 -5.00
CA ALA A 61 4.38 8.47 -5.36
C ALA A 61 5.29 8.27 -6.59
N SER A 62 6.03 7.15 -6.63
CA SER A 62 6.89 6.79 -7.76
C SER A 62 6.08 6.54 -9.04
N ASN A 63 4.89 5.96 -8.93
CA ASN A 63 4.00 5.76 -10.08
C ASN A 63 3.47 7.09 -10.61
N GLN A 64 3.04 7.99 -9.73
CA GLN A 64 2.56 9.31 -10.12
C GLN A 64 3.68 10.10 -10.82
N PHE A 65 4.89 10.12 -10.23
CA PHE A 65 6.06 10.71 -10.85
C PHE A 65 6.37 10.09 -12.23
N ALA A 66 6.23 8.77 -12.37
CA ALA A 66 6.45 8.09 -13.65
C ALA A 66 5.53 8.61 -14.75
N PHE A 67 4.24 8.77 -14.45
CA PHE A 67 3.26 9.29 -15.39
C PHE A 67 3.52 10.75 -15.72
N ASP A 68 3.78 11.59 -14.71
CA ASP A 68 4.10 13.00 -14.92
C ASP A 68 5.34 13.16 -15.81
N LEU A 69 6.41 12.41 -15.53
CA LEU A 69 7.62 12.43 -16.35
C LEU A 69 7.35 11.94 -17.77
N TYR A 70 6.63 10.83 -17.93
CA TYR A 70 6.28 10.32 -19.25
C TYR A 70 5.46 11.33 -20.05
N LEU A 71 4.47 11.99 -19.45
CA LEU A 71 3.67 13.02 -20.11
C LEU A 71 4.49 14.22 -20.58
N ASN A 72 5.59 14.54 -19.88
CA ASN A 72 6.55 15.57 -20.31
C ASN A 72 7.46 15.08 -21.44
N LEU A 73 7.74 13.78 -21.52
CA LEU A 73 8.65 13.19 -22.50
C LEU A 73 7.96 12.65 -23.76
N LYS A 74 6.64 12.40 -23.72
CA LYS A 74 5.90 11.64 -24.75
C LYS A 74 6.00 12.19 -26.18
N ASP A 75 6.24 13.49 -26.32
CA ASP A 75 6.33 14.16 -27.63
C ASP A 75 7.78 14.21 -28.15
N SER A 76 8.73 13.61 -27.43
CA SER A 76 10.11 13.47 -27.86
C SER A 76 10.22 12.44 -28.99
N GLU A 77 11.08 12.71 -29.97
CA GLU A 77 11.37 11.72 -31.00
C GLU A 77 12.18 10.55 -30.43
N GLY A 78 11.82 9.32 -30.83
CA GLY A 78 12.53 8.10 -30.46
C GLY A 78 11.92 7.34 -29.28
N ASN A 79 12.71 6.42 -28.71
CA ASN A 79 12.26 5.54 -27.63
C ASN A 79 12.41 6.23 -26.26
N ILE A 80 11.40 6.07 -25.40
CA ILE A 80 11.44 6.51 -24.01
C ILE A 80 11.63 5.30 -23.11
N PHE A 81 12.69 5.30 -22.30
CA PHE A 81 12.98 4.23 -21.35
C PHE A 81 13.64 4.82 -20.09
N PHE A 82 13.06 4.56 -18.92
CA PHE A 82 13.59 5.04 -17.64
C PHE A 82 13.08 4.16 -16.48
N SER A 83 13.75 4.26 -15.33
CA SER A 83 13.32 3.65 -14.07
C SER A 83 12.82 4.74 -13.12
N PRO A 84 11.49 4.88 -12.92
CA PRO A 84 10.94 5.89 -12.02
C PRO A 84 11.45 5.71 -10.59
N PHE A 85 11.48 4.46 -10.11
CA PHE A 85 11.93 4.15 -8.75
C PHE A 85 13.40 4.50 -8.53
N SER A 86 14.27 4.28 -9.53
CA SER A 86 15.69 4.64 -9.42
C SER A 86 15.88 6.16 -9.33
N LEU A 87 15.17 6.93 -10.16
CA LEU A 87 15.21 8.40 -10.14
C LEU A 87 14.69 8.94 -8.82
N SER A 88 13.57 8.40 -8.35
CA SER A 88 12.98 8.74 -7.06
C SER A 88 13.96 8.43 -5.92
N THR A 89 14.52 7.22 -5.85
CA THR A 89 15.48 6.87 -4.78
C THR A 89 16.71 7.78 -4.77
N ALA A 90 17.27 8.12 -5.93
CA ALA A 90 18.40 9.04 -6.02
C ALA A 90 18.04 10.44 -5.50
N MET A 91 16.86 10.95 -5.87
CA MET A 91 16.41 12.27 -5.42
C MET A 91 15.91 12.30 -4.00
N ALA A 92 15.51 11.17 -3.40
CA ALA A 92 15.22 11.06 -1.98
C ALA A 92 16.48 11.38 -1.14
N MET A 93 17.65 10.84 -1.52
CA MET A 93 18.92 11.19 -0.86
C MET A 93 19.27 12.67 -1.00
N THR A 94 19.02 13.26 -2.18
CA THR A 94 19.22 14.70 -2.41
C THR A 94 18.25 15.55 -1.60
N TYR A 95 16.97 15.12 -1.49
CA TYR A 95 15.93 15.78 -0.72
C TYR A 95 16.28 15.85 0.77
N GLU A 96 16.83 14.76 1.32
CA GLU A 96 17.29 14.68 2.72
C GLU A 96 18.35 15.74 3.07
N GLY A 97 19.19 16.12 2.10
CA GLY A 97 20.20 17.17 2.26
C GLY A 97 19.74 18.57 1.83
N ALA A 98 18.54 18.72 1.28
CA ALA A 98 18.04 19.98 0.77
C ALA A 98 17.29 20.80 1.84
N ALA A 99 17.17 22.10 1.64
CA ALA A 99 16.42 22.99 2.52
C ALA A 99 15.63 24.05 1.75
N GLY A 100 14.68 24.70 2.43
CA GLY A 100 13.91 25.82 1.90
C GLY A 100 13.16 25.49 0.61
N GLN A 101 13.21 26.40 -0.36
CA GLN A 101 12.54 26.25 -1.65
C GLN A 101 13.01 25.01 -2.41
N THR A 102 14.31 24.70 -2.38
CA THR A 102 14.86 23.53 -3.07
C THR A 102 14.26 22.22 -2.55
N ALA A 103 14.13 22.07 -1.23
CA ALA A 103 13.47 20.90 -0.65
C ALA A 103 12.00 20.80 -1.06
N GLN A 104 11.29 21.94 -1.09
CA GLN A 104 9.87 22.00 -1.46
C GLN A 104 9.65 21.57 -2.91
N GLU A 105 10.46 22.06 -3.85
CA GLU A 105 10.35 21.72 -5.27
C GLU A 105 10.65 20.22 -5.50
N ILE A 106 11.70 19.68 -4.89
CA ILE A 106 12.02 18.24 -5.00
C ILE A 106 10.85 17.41 -4.47
N LYS A 107 10.33 17.76 -3.28
CA LYS A 107 9.21 17.05 -2.67
C LYS A 107 7.98 17.03 -3.58
N GLN A 108 7.66 18.17 -4.19
CA GLN A 108 6.48 18.32 -5.06
C GLN A 108 6.60 17.49 -6.33
N VAL A 109 7.76 17.51 -6.99
CA VAL A 109 7.98 16.76 -8.25
C VAL A 109 7.90 15.25 -8.02
N PHE A 110 8.45 14.76 -6.91
CA PHE A 110 8.52 13.33 -6.62
C PHE A 110 7.36 12.81 -5.76
N HIS A 111 6.35 13.65 -5.48
CA HIS A 111 5.15 13.30 -4.68
C HIS A 111 5.48 12.71 -3.31
N TYR A 112 6.56 13.19 -2.71
CA TYR A 112 7.06 12.67 -1.45
C TYR A 112 6.13 12.95 -0.26
N PRO A 113 5.98 11.99 0.67
CA PRO A 113 5.14 12.17 1.84
C PRO A 113 5.65 13.29 2.74
N GLN A 114 4.77 13.78 3.61
CA GLN A 114 5.12 14.90 4.48
C GLN A 114 6.16 14.52 5.54
N SER A 115 6.05 13.30 6.08
CA SER A 115 6.96 12.78 7.10
C SER A 115 8.22 12.19 6.47
N LEU A 116 9.39 12.70 6.90
CA LEU A 116 10.69 12.14 6.56
C LEU A 116 10.90 10.75 7.18
N GLU A 117 10.36 10.50 8.37
CA GLU A 117 10.46 9.19 9.02
C GLU A 117 9.77 8.12 8.20
N VAL A 118 8.52 8.37 7.82
CA VAL A 118 7.74 7.44 6.97
C VAL A 118 8.43 7.28 5.61
N MET A 119 8.95 8.35 5.01
CA MET A 119 9.72 8.25 3.77
C MET A 119 10.90 7.28 3.90
N ARG A 120 11.72 7.44 4.95
CA ARG A 120 12.91 6.62 5.18
C ARG A 120 12.55 5.16 5.38
N GLU A 121 11.54 4.88 6.20
CA GLU A 121 11.06 3.53 6.49
C GLU A 121 10.58 2.83 5.22
N GLU A 122 9.78 3.52 4.41
CA GLU A 122 9.21 2.97 3.19
C GLU A 122 10.26 2.72 2.10
N PHE A 123 11.15 3.69 1.85
CA PHE A 123 12.26 3.47 0.92
C PHE A 123 13.18 2.33 1.39
N ALA A 124 13.51 2.27 2.68
CA ALA A 124 14.31 1.18 3.22
C ALA A 124 13.61 -0.18 3.05
N GLY A 125 12.30 -0.23 3.30
CA GLY A 125 11.47 -1.42 3.08
C GLY A 125 11.54 -1.93 1.64
N ILE A 126 11.32 -1.04 0.66
CA ILE A 126 11.38 -1.41 -0.76
C ILE A 126 12.80 -1.83 -1.17
N ILE A 127 13.82 -1.08 -0.78
CA ILE A 127 15.23 -1.38 -1.14
C ILE A 127 15.63 -2.75 -0.58
N ASN A 128 15.26 -3.05 0.66
CA ASN A 128 15.53 -4.34 1.30
C ASN A 128 14.77 -5.48 0.60
N LEU A 129 13.52 -5.24 0.21
CA LEU A 129 12.72 -6.20 -0.54
C LEU A 129 13.36 -6.53 -1.90
N ILE A 130 13.74 -5.50 -2.66
CA ILE A 130 14.38 -5.64 -3.97
C ILE A 130 15.72 -6.39 -3.85
N ASN A 131 16.52 -6.03 -2.84
CA ASN A 131 17.87 -6.57 -2.67
C ASN A 131 17.92 -7.90 -1.90
N LYS A 132 16.78 -8.50 -1.53
CA LYS A 132 16.73 -9.82 -0.90
C LYS A 132 17.46 -10.85 -1.77
N LYS A 133 18.16 -11.79 -1.14
CA LYS A 133 18.94 -12.85 -1.82
C LYS A 133 18.06 -13.98 -2.34
N ASP A 134 17.07 -14.37 -1.56
CA ASP A 134 16.14 -15.46 -1.88
C ASP A 134 14.93 -14.89 -2.61
N LYS A 135 15.04 -14.82 -3.93
CA LYS A 135 14.03 -14.26 -4.84
C LYS A 135 14.05 -15.01 -6.17
N GLN A 136 12.88 -15.08 -6.81
CA GLN A 136 12.68 -15.74 -8.11
C GLN A 136 13.02 -14.82 -9.31
N TYR A 137 13.63 -13.66 -9.06
CA TYR A 137 13.98 -12.65 -10.05
C TYR A 137 15.40 -12.11 -9.82
N GLU A 138 16.05 -11.63 -10.88
CA GLU A 138 17.33 -10.93 -10.78
C GLU A 138 17.10 -9.42 -10.91
N LEU A 139 17.16 -8.71 -9.79
CA LEU A 139 17.05 -7.26 -9.71
C LEU A 139 17.84 -6.78 -8.52
N HIS A 140 18.65 -5.76 -8.72
CA HIS A 140 19.47 -5.16 -7.67
C HIS A 140 19.40 -3.63 -7.80
N THR A 141 19.36 -2.96 -6.66
CA THR A 141 19.46 -1.50 -6.59
C THR A 141 20.60 -1.11 -5.66
N ALA A 142 21.37 -0.10 -6.06
CA ALA A 142 22.47 0.44 -5.30
C ALA A 142 22.54 1.95 -5.53
N ASN A 143 22.83 2.67 -4.45
CA ASN A 143 22.95 4.12 -4.45
C ASN A 143 24.27 4.50 -3.77
N ALA A 144 24.95 5.51 -4.30
CA ALA A 144 26.19 6.03 -3.73
C ALA A 144 26.23 7.55 -3.87
N LEU A 145 26.84 8.21 -2.90
CA LEU A 145 27.08 9.66 -2.90
C LEU A 145 28.59 9.90 -2.87
N TRP A 146 29.10 10.71 -3.79
CA TRP A 146 30.51 11.06 -3.87
C TRP A 146 30.70 12.53 -3.48
N ALA A 147 31.16 12.77 -2.25
CA ALA A 147 31.51 14.09 -1.78
C ALA A 147 32.96 14.46 -2.15
N GLN A 148 33.22 15.76 -2.30
CA GLN A 148 34.58 16.26 -2.50
C GLN A 148 35.45 15.93 -1.28
N LYS A 149 36.65 15.38 -1.52
CA LYS A 149 37.61 15.09 -0.44
C LYS A 149 37.94 16.38 0.33
N GLY A 150 37.80 16.34 1.65
CA GLY A 150 38.06 17.47 2.54
C GLY A 150 36.87 18.43 2.72
N TYR A 151 35.72 18.14 2.10
CA TYR A 151 34.49 18.88 2.35
C TYR A 151 33.86 18.48 3.69
N PRO A 152 33.43 19.44 4.54
CA PRO A 152 32.75 19.13 5.79
C PRO A 152 31.31 18.64 5.54
N LEU A 153 30.95 17.50 6.12
CA LEU A 153 29.60 16.93 6.10
C LEU A 153 28.94 17.06 7.48
#